data_AF-A0A7X7N612-F1
#
_entry.id   AF-A0A7X7N612-F1
#
_cell.length_a   1.000
_cell.length_b   1.000
_cell.length_c   1.000
_cell.angle_alpha   90.00
_cell.angle_beta   90.00
_cell.angle_gamma   90.00
#
_symmetry.space_group_name_H-M   'P 1'
#
loop_
_entity.id
_entity.type
_entity.pdbx_description
1 polymer ?
#
loop_
_entity_poly.entity_id
_entity_poly.type
_entity_poly.pdbx_seq_one_letter_code
_entity_poly.pdbx_strand_id
1 'polypeptide(L)' 'GGERSEKIRTYNFPQNRLTDHRIGLTLYNLDKIMEGDMNELIQTLRRQIQ' A
#
# COMPACT_ATOMS: atom_id res chain seq x y z
N GLY A 1 26.18 -11.41 -3.43
CA GLY A 1 25.03 -11.18 -4.31
C GLY A 1 24.01 -10.44 -3.50
N GLY A 2 23.65 -9.22 -3.90
CA GLY A 2 22.67 -8.42 -3.15
C GLY A 2 21.31 -9.10 -3.21
N GLU A 3 20.78 -9.51 -2.05
CA GLU A 3 19.38 -9.87 -1.94
C GLU A 3 18.57 -8.66 -2.37
N ARG A 4 17.76 -8.83 -3.42
CA ARG A 4 16.85 -7.79 -3.87
C ARG A 4 15.91 -7.54 -2.71
N SER A 5 16.00 -6.37 -2.07
CA SER A 5 15.03 -5.94 -1.08
C SER A 5 13.63 -6.09 -1.68
N GLU A 6 12.82 -6.96 -1.09
CA GLU A 6 11.43 -7.11 -1.53
C GLU A 6 10.73 -5.76 -1.43
N LYS A 7 10.03 -5.36 -2.50
CA LYS A 7 9.30 -4.10 -2.51
C LYS A 7 8.14 -4.23 -1.53
N ILE A 8 8.16 -3.47 -0.44
CA ILE A 8 7.06 -3.48 0.55
C ILE A 8 5.79 -2.84 -0.05
N ARG A 9 5.94 -1.71 -0.76
CA ARG A 9 4.83 -0.98 -1.40
C ARG A 9 5.23 -0.41 -2.77
N THR A 10 4.26 -0.31 -3.66
CA THR A 10 4.35 0.43 -4.92
C THR A 10 3.35 1.58 -4.92
N TYR A 11 3.83 2.80 -5.16
CA TYR A 11 3.02 4.00 -5.35
C TYR A 11 3.00 4.34 -6.84
N ASN A 12 1.82 4.35 -7.46
CA ASN A 12 1.63 4.64 -8.88
C ASN A 12 0.72 5.87 -9.04
N PHE A 13 1.33 7.05 -9.09
CA PHE A 13 0.63 8.32 -9.23
C PHE A 13 -0.17 8.44 -10.54
N PRO A 14 0.35 8.07 -11.73
CA PRO A 14 -0.44 8.12 -12.97
C PRO A 14 -1.74 7.30 -12.94
N GLN A 15 -1.77 6.20 -12.18
CA GLN A 15 -2.94 5.33 -12.04
C GLN A 15 -3.66 5.50 -10.70
N ASN A 16 -3.31 6.52 -9.93
CA ASN A 16 -3.82 6.80 -8.59
C ASN A 16 -3.85 5.59 -7.64
N ARG A 17 -2.80 4.75 -7.65
CA ARG A 17 -2.82 3.43 -7.00
C ARG A 17 -1.69 3.20 -6.01
N LEU A 18 -2.03 2.63 -4.85
CA LEU A 18 -1.10 2.07 -3.88
C LEU A 18 -1.23 0.54 -3.88
N THR A 19 -0.13 -0.19 -3.97
CA THR A 19 -0.10 -1.64 -3.77
C THR A 19 0.82 -1.98 -2.59
N ASP A 20 0.33 -2.70 -1.58
CA ASP A 20 1.13 -3.28 -0.48
C ASP A 20 1.37 -4.76 -0.76
N HIS A 21 2.62 -5.12 -1.11
CA HIS A 21 2.96 -6.47 -1.57
C HIS A 21 3.00 -7.49 -0.45
N ARG A 22 3.16 -7.05 0.80
CA ARG A 22 3.19 -7.96 1.96
C ARG A 22 1.88 -8.69 2.16
N ILE A 23 0.77 -8.05 1.77
CA ILE A 23 -0.59 -8.54 2.01
C ILE A 23 -1.42 -8.64 0.72
N GLY A 24 -0.83 -8.39 -0.44
CA GLY A 24 -1.54 -8.40 -1.73
C GLY A 24 -2.63 -7.33 -1.88
N LEU A 25 -2.58 -6.25 -1.08
CA LEU A 25 -3.58 -5.18 -1.10
C LEU A 25 -3.28 -4.20 -2.23
N THR A 26 -4.32 -3.81 -2.97
CA THR A 26 -4.24 -2.71 -3.94
C THR A 26 -5.40 -1.75 -3.73
N LEU A 27 -5.09 -0.47 -3.51
CA LEU A 27 -6.04 0.62 -3.31
C LEU A 27 -5.90 1.64 -4.44
N TYR A 28 -7.02 2.17 -4.95
CA TYR A 28 -7.10 3.08 -6.12
C TYR A 28 -7.43 4.53 -5.73
N ASN A 29 -6.99 4.94 -4.54
CA ASN A 29 -7.23 6.25 -3.92
C ASN A 29 -5.92 6.84 -3.36
N LEU A 30 -4.82 6.69 -4.11
CA LEU A 30 -3.49 7.13 -3.64
C LEU A 30 -3.48 8.61 -3.25
N ASP A 31 -4.07 9.48 -4.06
CA ASP A 31 -4.27 10.91 -3.76
C ASP A 31 -4.83 11.16 -2.36
N LYS A 32 -5.95 10.53 -2.00
CA LYS A 32 -6.58 10.66 -0.69
C LYS A 32 -5.69 10.15 0.43
N ILE A 33 -4.99 9.04 0.20
CA ILE A 33 -4.04 8.48 1.17
C ILE A 33 -2.91 9.49 1.44
N MET A 34 -2.40 10.13 0.39
CA MET A 34 -1.35 11.15 0.52
C MET A 34 -1.85 12.44 1.19
N GLU A 35 -3.15 12.73 1.09
CA GLU A 35 -3.83 13.81 1.83
C GLU A 35 -4.15 13.45 3.29
N GLY A 36 -3.88 12.20 3.71
CA GLY A 36 -4.02 11.74 5.09
C GLY A 36 -5.22 10.83 5.36
N ASP A 37 -6.05 10.53 4.35
CA ASP A 37 -7.13 9.54 4.47
C ASP A 37 -6.57 8.11 4.45
N MET A 38 -5.95 7.72 5.56
CA MET A 38 -5.26 6.44 5.73
C MET A 38 -6.13 5.36 6.40
N ASN A 39 -7.40 5.66 6.70
CA ASN A 39 -8.25 4.78 7.50
C ASN A 39 -8.42 3.39 6.89
N GLU A 40 -8.68 3.32 5.59
CA GLU A 40 -8.85 2.06 4.86
C GLU A 40 -7.57 1.20 4.88
N LEU A 41 -6.42 1.83 4.63
CA LEU A 41 -5.10 1.19 4.64
C LEU A 41 -4.78 0.63 6.04
N ILE A 42 -4.93 1.44 7.09
CA ILE A 42 -4.63 1.05 8.47
C ILE A 42 -5.56 -0.08 8.94
N GLN A 43 -6.86 0.02 8.68
CA GLN A 43 -7.82 -1.02 9.07
C GLN A 43 -7.53 -2.34 8.38
N THR A 44 -7.19 -2.32 7.09
CA THR A 44 -6.85 -3.53 6.34
C THR A 44 -5.58 -4.18 6.86
N LEU A 45 -4.53 -3.39 7.15
CA LEU A 45 -3.30 -3.91 7.75
C LEU A 45 -3.54 -4.51 9.13
N ARG A 46 -4.37 -3.87 9.98
CA ARG A 46 -4.73 -4.40 11.30
C ARG A 46 -5.45 -5.75 11.21
N ARG A 47 -6.36 -5.93 10.25
CA ARG A 47 -7.06 -7.21 10.04
C ARG A 47 -6.13 -8.34 9.62
N GLN A 48 -5.07 -8.04 8.87
CA GLN A 48 -4.17 -9.07 8.33
C GLN A 48 -3.10 -9.53 9.32
N ILE A 49 -2.83 -8.76 10.37
CA ILE A 49 -1.79 -9.06 11.40
C ILE A 49 -2.39 -9.80 12.62
N GLN A 50 -3.72 -9.94 12.68
CA GLN A 50 -4.41 -10.78 13.66
C GLN A 50 -4.56 -12.20 13.14
#